data_AF-A0A2H1IU02-F1
#
_entry.id   AF-A0A2H1IU02-F1
#
_cell.length_a   1.000
_cell.length_b   1.000
_cell.length_c   1.000
_cell.angle_alpha   90.00
_cell.angle_beta   90.00
_cell.angle_gamma   90.00
#
_symmetry.space_group_name_H-M   'P 1'
#
loop_
_entity.id
_entity.type
_entity.pdbx_description
1 polymer ?
#
loop_
_entity_poly.entity_id
_entity_poly.type
_entity_poly.pdbx_seq_one_letter_code
_entity_poly.pdbx_strand_id
1 'polypeptide(L)'
;MHLFDPAVKFSCSGIVGEGLPVAVGRALSLSRKGLDNIAVAVAGEGAANQGAFHESLNLAVLWKVPVIFVIEDNDWGISVARATSTSVTSNGGGPNLIEVHTLRLWRHFEGDAQGYRPNLKECPASTRSPPTKLS
;
A
#
# COMPACT_ATOMS: atom_id res chain seq x y z
N MET A 1 -3.37 -14.25 6.11
CA MET A 1 -4.30 -14.45 4.98
C MET A 1 -3.47 -14.35 3.70
N HIS A 2 -3.51 -15.35 2.81
CA HIS A 2 -2.79 -15.32 1.52
C HIS A 2 -3.70 -15.90 0.45
N LEU A 3 -4.38 -15.02 -0.30
CA LEU A 3 -5.35 -15.40 -1.31
C LEU A 3 -4.72 -15.32 -2.70
N PHE A 4 -5.12 -16.25 -3.56
CA PHE A 4 -4.72 -16.31 -4.96
C PHE A 4 -5.91 -16.74 -5.80
N ASP A 5 -6.21 -15.99 -6.84
CA ASP A 5 -7.25 -16.33 -7.80
C ASP A 5 -6.84 -15.89 -9.22
N PRO A 6 -6.45 -16.84 -10.09
CA PRO A 6 -6.03 -16.52 -11.44
C PRO A 6 -7.19 -16.09 -12.34
N ALA A 7 -8.44 -16.46 -12.04
CA ALA A 7 -9.60 -16.11 -12.84
C ALA A 7 -9.87 -14.60 -12.79
N VAL A 8 -9.72 -13.99 -11.62
CA VAL A 8 -9.80 -12.53 -11.43
C VAL A 8 -8.44 -11.83 -11.43
N LYS A 9 -7.35 -12.57 -11.67
CA LYS A 9 -5.96 -12.08 -11.76
C LYS A 9 -5.47 -11.43 -10.46
N PHE A 10 -5.81 -12.04 -9.32
CA PHE A 10 -5.48 -11.56 -7.99
C PHE A 10 -4.46 -12.47 -7.30
N SER A 11 -3.53 -11.87 -6.57
CA SER A 11 -2.52 -12.58 -5.76
C SER A 11 -2.12 -11.74 -4.56
N CYS A 12 -1.78 -12.39 -3.45
CA CYS A 12 -1.19 -11.77 -2.27
C CYS A 12 0.00 -12.57 -1.77
N SER A 13 0.94 -11.88 -1.14
CA SER A 13 2.11 -12.46 -0.49
C SER A 13 2.15 -12.08 0.97
N GLY A 14 2.78 -12.93 1.79
CA GLY A 14 3.04 -12.64 3.20
C GLY A 14 4.29 -11.79 3.43
N ILE A 15 5.06 -11.55 2.37
CA ILE A 15 6.28 -10.75 2.44
C ILE A 15 5.92 -9.28 2.19
N VAL A 16 6.23 -8.44 3.18
CA VAL A 16 5.94 -7.00 3.13
C VAL A 16 6.65 -6.37 1.93
N GLY A 17 5.88 -5.69 1.07
CA GLY A 17 6.40 -5.00 -0.12
C GLY A 17 6.69 -5.89 -1.33
N GLU A 18 6.55 -7.21 -1.26
CA GLU A 18 6.88 -8.12 -2.37
C GLU A 18 5.98 -7.93 -3.61
N GLY A 19 4.72 -7.55 -3.42
CA GLY A 19 3.80 -7.32 -4.53
C GLY A 19 4.19 -6.15 -5.46
N LEU A 20 5.01 -5.21 -4.97
CA LEU A 20 5.43 -4.00 -5.71
C LEU A 20 6.27 -4.36 -6.96
N PRO A 21 7.40 -5.08 -6.85
CA PRO A 21 8.19 -5.48 -8.02
C PRO A 21 7.45 -6.48 -8.91
N VAL A 22 6.59 -7.34 -8.35
CA VAL A 22 5.77 -8.28 -9.12
C VAL A 22 4.81 -7.52 -10.04
N ALA A 23 4.16 -6.45 -9.54
CA ALA A 23 3.29 -5.62 -10.37
C ALA A 23 4.06 -4.91 -11.49
N VAL A 24 5.29 -4.43 -11.24
CA VAL A 24 6.16 -3.87 -12.29
C VAL A 24 6.48 -4.92 -13.35
N GLY A 25 6.88 -6.13 -12.94
CA GLY A 25 7.14 -7.23 -13.86
C GLY A 25 5.90 -7.60 -14.70
N ARG A 26 4.71 -7.59 -14.08
CA ARG A 26 3.45 -7.80 -14.78
C ARG A 26 3.16 -6.69 -15.78
N ALA A 27 3.30 -5.43 -15.39
CA ALA A 27 3.12 -4.27 -16.26
C ALA A 27 4.07 -4.31 -17.46
N LEU A 28 5.34 -4.66 -17.25
CA LEU A 28 6.31 -4.86 -18.32
C LEU A 28 5.86 -5.97 -19.29
N SER A 29 5.32 -7.08 -18.79
CA SER A 29 4.79 -8.16 -19.63
C SER A 29 3.59 -7.68 -20.46
N LEU A 30 2.70 -6.87 -19.89
CA LEU A 30 1.55 -6.29 -20.59
C LEU A 30 2.00 -5.35 -21.72
N SER A 31 2.93 -4.44 -21.44
CA SER A 31 3.52 -3.55 -22.46
C SER A 31 4.17 -4.32 -23.60
N ARG A 32 4.97 -5.35 -23.28
CA ARG A 32 5.64 -6.17 -24.31
C ARG A 32 4.68 -6.96 -25.19
N LYS A 33 3.49 -7.28 -24.67
CA LYS A 33 2.45 -7.98 -25.42
C LYS A 33 1.49 -7.03 -26.14
N GLY A 34 1.65 -5.71 -26.00
CA GLY A 34 0.73 -4.73 -26.58
C GLY A 34 -0.70 -4.82 -26.03
N LEU A 35 -0.85 -5.26 -24.79
CA LEU A 35 -2.16 -5.41 -24.15
C LEU A 35 -2.56 -4.12 -23.43
N ASP A 36 -3.83 -3.74 -23.59
CA ASP A 36 -4.42 -2.57 -22.93
C ASP A 36 -4.87 -2.92 -21.50
N ASN A 37 -3.91 -3.27 -20.66
CA ASN A 37 -4.13 -3.62 -19.27
C ASN A 37 -3.14 -2.88 -18.37
N ILE A 38 -3.54 -2.67 -17.12
CA ILE A 38 -2.72 -2.08 -16.07
C ILE A 38 -2.49 -3.09 -14.95
N ALA A 39 -1.30 -3.06 -14.33
CA ALA A 39 -1.04 -3.78 -13.09
C ALA A 39 -1.29 -2.86 -11.89
N VAL A 40 -1.80 -3.41 -10.79
CA VAL A 40 -2.02 -2.64 -9.55
C VAL A 40 -1.36 -3.38 -8.40
N ALA A 41 -0.58 -2.67 -7.60
CA ALA A 41 -0.07 -3.15 -6.32
C ALA A 41 -0.64 -2.30 -5.18
N VAL A 42 -1.15 -2.95 -4.15
CA VAL A 42 -1.62 -2.30 -2.92
C VAL A 42 -0.70 -2.71 -1.79
N ALA A 43 -0.23 -1.75 -0.99
CA ALA A 43 0.65 -1.97 0.13
C ALA A 43 0.36 -0.96 1.26
N GLY A 44 0.79 -1.25 2.49
CA GLY A 44 0.68 -0.30 3.61
C GLY A 44 1.83 0.69 3.66
N GLU A 45 1.72 1.74 4.48
CA GLU A 45 2.79 2.73 4.66
C GLU A 45 4.10 2.11 5.18
N GLY A 46 4.04 1.13 6.08
CA GLY A 46 5.22 0.41 6.55
C GLY A 46 5.95 -0.36 5.44
N ALA A 47 5.25 -0.76 4.37
CA ALA A 47 5.85 -1.42 3.22
C ALA A 47 6.60 -0.43 2.30
N ALA A 48 6.24 0.85 2.32
CA ALA A 48 6.94 1.88 1.55
C ALA A 48 8.39 2.11 2.04
N ASN A 49 8.70 1.69 3.27
CA ASN A 49 10.08 1.73 3.80
C ASN A 49 10.97 0.57 3.28
N GLN A 50 10.43 -0.37 2.50
CA GLN A 50 11.23 -1.44 1.88
C GLN A 50 11.98 -0.94 0.65
N GLY A 51 13.23 -1.37 0.45
CA GLY A 51 14.03 -0.99 -0.73
C GLY A 51 13.32 -1.31 -2.06
N ALA A 52 12.61 -2.44 -2.10
CA ALA A 52 11.82 -2.86 -3.26
C ALA A 52 10.76 -1.84 -3.70
N PHE A 53 10.25 -1.00 -2.79
CA PHE A 53 9.33 0.08 -3.15
C PHE A 53 10.02 1.12 -4.03
N HIS A 54 11.18 1.62 -3.61
CA HIS A 54 11.93 2.62 -4.35
C HIS A 54 12.44 2.09 -5.69
N GLU A 55 12.93 0.85 -5.72
CA GLU A 55 13.35 0.17 -6.94
C GLU A 55 12.18 0.04 -7.93
N SER A 56 11.01 -0.36 -7.45
CA SER A 56 9.80 -0.52 -8.26
C SER A 56 9.33 0.79 -8.87
N LEU A 57 9.31 1.88 -8.08
CA LEU A 57 8.95 3.22 -8.56
C LEU A 57 9.91 3.68 -9.66
N ASN A 58 11.22 3.52 -9.42
CA ASN A 58 12.25 3.90 -10.39
C ASN A 58 12.09 3.13 -11.71
N LEU A 59 11.95 1.80 -11.65
CA LEU A 59 11.78 0.96 -12.84
C LEU A 59 10.47 1.24 -13.58
N ALA A 60 9.38 1.49 -12.85
CA ALA A 60 8.09 1.81 -13.44
C ALA A 60 8.15 3.04 -14.35
N VAL A 61 8.77 4.11 -13.86
CA VAL A 61 8.94 5.36 -14.61
C VAL A 61 9.97 5.20 -15.73
N LEU A 62 11.12 4.58 -15.44
CA LEU A 62 12.20 4.37 -16.42
C LEU A 62 11.72 3.57 -17.64
N TRP A 63 10.97 2.49 -17.40
CA TRP A 63 10.46 1.62 -18.46
C TRP A 63 9.11 2.06 -19.03
N LYS A 64 8.49 3.11 -18.45
CA LYS A 64 7.18 3.64 -18.87
C LYS A 64 6.10 2.55 -18.93
N VAL A 65 6.03 1.70 -17.91
CA VAL A 65 5.09 0.57 -17.86
C VAL A 65 3.76 0.96 -17.18
N PRO A 66 2.62 0.35 -17.56
CA PRO A 66 1.32 0.66 -17.01
C PRO A 66 1.15 -0.03 -15.64
N VAL A 67 1.54 0.67 -14.58
CA VAL A 67 1.39 0.21 -13.20
C VAL A 67 0.86 1.33 -12.32
N ILE A 68 -0.02 0.98 -11.38
CA ILE A 68 -0.45 1.86 -10.27
C ILE A 68 0.00 1.24 -8.96
N PHE A 69 0.63 2.04 -8.13
CA PHE A 69 0.93 1.73 -6.75
C PHE A 69 -0.08 2.45 -5.86
N VAL A 70 -0.71 1.72 -4.94
CA VAL A 70 -1.62 2.25 -3.93
C VAL A 70 -1.00 2.00 -2.57
N ILE A 71 -0.70 3.08 -1.85
CA ILE A 71 -0.24 3.03 -0.46
C ILE A 71 -1.42 3.35 0.44
N GLU A 72 -1.87 2.35 1.19
CA GLU A 72 -2.84 2.54 2.27
C GLU A 72 -2.09 3.01 3.52
N ASP A 73 -2.13 4.31 3.79
CA ASP A 73 -1.50 4.89 4.97
C ASP A 73 -2.50 4.94 6.12
N ASN A 74 -2.31 4.04 7.08
CA ASN A 74 -3.12 3.99 8.29
C ASN A 74 -2.37 4.48 9.54
N ASP A 75 -1.24 5.17 9.37
CA ASP A 75 -0.31 5.66 10.39
C ASP A 75 0.53 4.59 11.13
N TRP A 76 0.35 3.28 10.88
CA TRP A 76 0.93 2.23 11.74
C TRP A 76 1.45 0.98 11.02
N GLY A 77 2.78 0.78 11.07
CA GLY A 77 3.43 -0.47 10.72
C GLY A 77 3.44 -1.43 11.91
N ILE A 78 2.42 -2.28 12.03
CA ILE A 78 2.16 -3.08 13.25
C ILE A 78 2.07 -2.17 14.48
N SER A 79 3.14 -2.07 15.27
CA SER A 79 3.26 -1.25 16.47
C SER A 79 4.06 0.03 16.27
N VAL A 80 4.69 0.20 15.11
CA VAL A 80 5.57 1.32 14.80
C VAL A 80 4.74 2.44 14.19
N ALA A 81 4.71 3.60 14.83
CA ALA A 81 4.05 4.77 14.28
C ALA A 81 4.83 5.29 13.07
N ARG A 82 4.13 5.64 11.99
CA ARG A 82 4.73 6.17 10.76
C ARG A 82 5.73 7.29 11.02
N ALA A 83 5.37 8.24 11.89
CA ALA A 83 6.20 9.39 12.25
C ALA A 83 7.56 9.02 12.88
N THR A 84 7.74 7.76 13.33
CA THR A 84 9.00 7.27 13.92
C THR A 84 9.87 6.49 12.94
N SER A 85 9.31 6.05 11.80
CA SER A 85 9.99 5.16 10.84
C SER A 85 10.05 5.69 9.41
N THR A 86 9.23 6.68 9.08
CA THR A 86 9.13 7.26 7.74
C THR A 86 9.45 8.74 7.81
N SER A 87 10.46 9.18 7.07
CA SER A 87 10.99 10.54 7.12
C SER A 87 10.16 11.57 6.33
N VAL A 88 9.26 11.09 5.46
CA VAL A 88 8.42 11.93 4.60
C VAL A 88 6.99 12.00 5.12
N THR A 89 6.35 13.15 4.93
CA THR A 89 4.95 13.40 5.33
C THR A 89 3.95 12.79 4.35
N SER A 90 4.39 12.45 3.14
CA SER A 90 3.61 11.74 2.12
C SER A 90 4.55 10.86 1.30
N ASN A 91 4.13 9.61 1.03
CA ASN A 91 4.78 8.77 0.04
C ASN A 91 4.39 9.17 -1.39
N GLY A 92 3.26 9.86 -1.57
CA GLY A 92 2.72 10.27 -2.86
C GLY A 92 3.56 11.31 -3.62
N GLY A 93 3.18 11.57 -4.88
CA GLY A 93 3.73 12.64 -5.72
C GLY A 93 4.32 12.19 -7.06
N GLY A 94 4.47 10.88 -7.27
CA GLY A 94 4.83 10.30 -8.57
C GLY A 94 3.60 10.07 -9.48
N PRO A 95 3.78 9.98 -10.81
CA PRO A 95 2.67 9.85 -11.77
C PRO A 95 1.85 8.55 -11.59
N ASN A 96 2.43 7.53 -10.96
CA ASN A 96 1.87 6.18 -10.86
C ASN A 96 1.57 5.79 -9.40
N LEU A 97 1.56 6.74 -8.47
CA LEU A 97 1.52 6.47 -7.04
C LEU A 97 0.38 7.24 -6.37
N ILE A 98 -0.53 6.49 -5.75
CA ILE A 98 -1.67 7.01 -5.01
C ILE A 98 -1.47 6.66 -3.53
N GLU A 99 -1.46 7.67 -2.66
CA GLU A 99 -1.50 7.47 -1.22
C GLU A 99 -2.92 7.73 -0.72
N VAL A 100 -3.48 6.76 0.00
CA VAL A 100 -4.83 6.78 0.55
C VAL A 100 -4.70 6.76 2.06
N HIS A 101 -5.04 7.88 2.70
CA HIS A 101 -5.07 7.95 4.16
C HIS A 101 -6.33 7.26 4.69
N THR A 102 -6.13 6.24 5.53
CA THR A 102 -7.18 5.46 6.17
C THR A 102 -7.00 5.43 7.68
N LEU A 103 -7.97 4.85 8.39
CA LEU A 103 -7.84 4.57 9.80
C LEU A 103 -7.88 3.05 10.02
N ARG A 104 -6.82 2.48 10.61
CA ARG A 104 -6.86 1.08 11.04
C ARG A 104 -7.71 0.94 12.28
N LEU A 105 -8.97 0.54 12.09
CA LEU A 105 -9.95 0.41 13.16
C LEU A 105 -9.47 -0.55 14.26
N TRP A 106 -9.18 -1.80 13.90
CA TRP A 106 -8.85 -2.81 14.90
C TRP A 106 -7.36 -3.11 14.99
N ARG A 107 -7.03 -4.16 15.74
CA ARG A 107 -5.68 -4.69 15.95
C ARG A 107 -5.03 -5.06 14.62
N HIS A 108 -3.69 -5.11 14.55
CA HIS A 108 -3.00 -5.43 13.29
C HIS A 108 -3.39 -6.83 12.75
N PHE A 109 -3.53 -7.81 13.65
CA PHE A 109 -4.01 -9.15 13.34
C PHE A 109 -4.65 -9.79 14.58
N GLU A 110 -5.22 -10.97 14.42
CA GLU A 110 -5.76 -11.76 15.54
C GLU A 110 -4.64 -12.16 16.51
N GLY A 111 -4.70 -11.66 17.74
CA GLY A 111 -3.69 -11.90 18.77
C GLY A 111 -2.75 -10.72 19.04
N ASP A 112 -2.77 -9.66 18.24
CA ASP A 112 -2.04 -8.43 18.55
C ASP A 112 -2.63 -7.77 19.81
N ALA A 113 -1.85 -7.60 20.88
CA ALA A 113 -2.29 -7.03 22.16
C ALA A 113 -2.75 -5.56 22.09
N GLN A 114 -2.32 -4.81 21.06
CA GLN A 114 -2.69 -3.41 20.81
C GLN A 114 -2.17 -2.39 21.84
N GLY A 115 -1.11 -2.68 22.59
CA GLY A 115 -0.60 -1.81 23.67
C GLY A 115 0.22 -0.58 23.27
N TYR A 116 0.28 -0.22 21.99
CA TYR A 116 1.20 0.79 21.44
C TYR A 116 0.50 2.03 20.87
N ARG A 117 -0.83 2.09 20.88
CA ARG A 117 -1.60 3.28 20.48
C ARG A 117 -2.86 3.42 21.34
N PRO A 118 -3.39 4.66 21.50
CA PRO A 118 -4.61 4.90 22.26
C PRO A 118 -5.79 4.09 21.71
N ASN A 119 -6.79 3.80 22.56
CA ASN A 119 -8.02 3.20 22.04
C ASN A 119 -8.69 4.18 21.09
N LEU A 120 -9.27 3.68 19.99
CA LEU A 120 -10.01 4.55 19.06
C LEU A 120 -11.20 5.26 19.71
N LYS A 121 -11.76 4.70 20.78
CA LYS A 121 -12.80 5.35 21.61
C LYS A 121 -12.29 6.60 22.32
N GLU A 122 -10.98 6.80 22.41
CA GLU A 122 -10.32 7.94 23.03
C GLU A 122 -9.84 8.97 21.97
N CYS A 123 -9.63 8.58 20.71
CA CYS A 123 -9.23 9.50 19.63
C CYS A 123 -10.34 10.50 19.26
N PRO A 124 -10.07 11.74 18.81
CA PRO A 124 -11.13 12.68 18.43
C PRO A 124 -12.12 12.12 17.39
N ALA A 125 -13.41 12.48 17.45
CA ALA A 125 -14.42 11.94 16.50
C ALA A 125 -14.09 12.26 15.01
N SER A 126 -13.35 13.35 14.78
CA SER A 126 -12.85 13.75 13.46
C SER A 126 -11.90 12.73 12.82
N THR A 127 -11.20 11.90 13.62
CA THR A 127 -10.32 10.85 13.10
C THR A 127 -11.02 9.49 12.99
N ARG A 128 -12.21 9.31 13.58
CA ARG A 128 -12.97 8.05 13.58
C ARG A 128 -13.93 7.88 12.40
N SER A 129 -14.17 8.95 11.64
CA SER A 129 -15.18 8.97 10.59
C SER A 129 -14.56 8.51 9.26
N PRO A 130 -15.10 7.51 8.55
CA PRO A 130 -14.70 7.27 7.17
C PRO A 130 -14.95 8.57 6.38
N PRO A 131 -14.14 8.89 5.34
CA PRO A 131 -14.36 10.08 4.54
C PRO A 131 -15.82 10.08 4.07
N THR A 132 -16.56 11.14 4.46
CA THR A 132 -17.93 11.40 4.00
C THR A 132 -17.96 11.23 2.50
N LYS A 133 -18.95 10.48 1.99
CA LYS A 133 -19.15 10.18 0.56
C LYS A 133 -18.64 11.34 -0.31
N LEU A 134 -17.67 11.04 -1.18
CA LEU A 134 -17.34 11.90 -2.32
C LEU A 134 -18.66 12.17 -3.06
N SER A 135 -19.09 13.43 -3.01
CA SER A 135 -20.27 13.96 -3.70
C SER A 135 -20.07 13.96 -5.20
#